data_AF-A0A4Q3TH15-F1
#
_entry.id   AF-A0A4Q3TH15-F1
#
_cell.length_a   1.000
_cell.length_b   1.000
_cell.length_c   1.000
_cell.angle_alpha   90.00
_cell.angle_beta   90.00
_cell.angle_gamma   90.00
#
_symmetry.space_group_name_H-M   'P 1'
#
loop_
_entity.id
_entity.type
_entity.pdbx_description
1 polymer ?
#
loop_
_entity_poly.entity_id
_entity_poly.type
_entity_poly.pdbx_seq_one_letter_code
_entity_poly.pdbx_strand_id
1 'polypeptide(L)'
;ARGMHIDDFAPNLSFFFSNGMDPEYTVMGRVARRIWAVAMKEKYGANERSQKLKYHIQTSGRSLHAQEIQFNDIRTTLQALIAIYDNCNSLHTNAFDEAITTPTEDSVRRAMAIQLIINREWGLAKNENPGQGAFIIEELTELLEEAVLAEFERIAERGGVLGAMETGYQRGRIQDESMHYEMLKHTGELPIVGVNTFRNPHGDAVQDKLELARSTQEEKQSQLKRLADFHARNASEAPAMLQRLQQAVIANANVFEVLMDAVRVCSLGQITSALFEVGGQYRRNM
;
A
#
# COMPACT_ATOMS: atom_id res chain seq x y z
N ALA A 1 -25.80 -2.57 5.56
CA ALA A 1 -25.87 -2.15 6.97
C ALA A 1 -26.18 -0.66 7.15
N ARG A 2 -25.51 0.26 6.43
CA ARG A 2 -25.71 1.73 6.58
C ARG A 2 -26.76 2.36 5.64
N GLY A 3 -27.52 1.54 4.90
CA GLY A 3 -28.61 2.01 4.04
C GLY A 3 -28.19 2.64 2.69
N MET A 4 -26.94 2.48 2.27
CA MET A 4 -26.46 3.00 0.98
C MET A 4 -26.63 1.94 -0.13
N HIS A 5 -27.02 2.39 -1.33
CA HIS A 5 -27.10 1.51 -2.50
C HIS A 5 -25.68 1.14 -2.97
N ILE A 6 -25.48 -0.09 -3.43
CA ILE A 6 -24.16 -0.63 -3.77
C ILE A 6 -23.46 0.20 -4.86
N ASP A 7 -24.23 0.65 -5.85
CA ASP A 7 -23.70 1.41 -6.98
C ASP A 7 -23.33 2.86 -6.65
N ASP A 8 -23.73 3.37 -5.47
CA ASP A 8 -23.41 4.75 -5.06
C ASP A 8 -21.98 4.88 -4.55
N PHE A 9 -21.40 3.77 -4.04
CA PHE A 9 -20.07 3.80 -3.42
C PHE A 9 -19.08 2.81 -4.04
N ALA A 10 -19.52 1.67 -4.59
CA ALA A 10 -18.60 0.69 -5.15
C ALA A 10 -17.68 1.25 -6.25
N PRO A 11 -18.16 2.12 -7.18
CA PRO A 11 -17.28 2.75 -8.17
C PRO A 11 -16.22 3.70 -7.61
N ASN A 12 -16.34 4.08 -6.33
CA ASN A 12 -15.41 4.96 -5.60
C ASN A 12 -14.38 4.15 -4.80
N LEU A 13 -14.47 2.81 -4.80
CA LEU A 13 -13.49 1.95 -4.17
C LEU A 13 -12.27 1.79 -5.10
N SER A 14 -11.09 1.92 -4.49
CA SER A 14 -9.80 1.67 -5.13
C SER A 14 -9.00 0.71 -4.26
N PHE A 15 -8.19 -0.12 -4.89
CA PHE A 15 -7.36 -1.13 -4.23
C PHE A 15 -5.89 -0.81 -4.39
N PHE A 16 -5.09 -1.30 -3.46
CA PHE A 16 -3.64 -1.13 -3.47
C PHE A 16 -2.96 -2.44 -3.08
N PHE A 17 -2.05 -2.91 -3.93
CA PHE A 17 -1.32 -4.15 -3.73
C PHE A 17 0.20 -3.94 -3.86
N SER A 18 0.97 -4.88 -3.31
CA SER A 18 2.42 -4.98 -3.46
C SER A 18 2.75 -6.09 -4.47
N ASN A 19 3.76 -5.90 -5.33
CA ASN A 19 4.31 -6.97 -6.18
C ASN A 19 5.72 -7.37 -5.71
N GLY A 20 5.88 -8.64 -5.34
CA GLY A 20 7.16 -9.24 -4.96
C GLY A 20 7.73 -10.17 -6.04
N MET A 21 8.59 -11.10 -5.60
CA MET A 21 9.32 -12.02 -6.49
C MET A 21 8.65 -13.40 -6.62
N ASP A 22 7.70 -13.70 -5.75
CA ASP A 22 6.94 -14.96 -5.73
C ASP A 22 6.02 -15.09 -6.97
N PRO A 23 5.75 -16.31 -7.44
CA PRO A 23 5.01 -16.52 -8.70
C PRO A 23 3.59 -15.93 -8.67
N GLU A 24 2.91 -15.97 -7.53
CA GLU A 24 1.52 -15.54 -7.34
C GLU A 24 1.29 -14.07 -7.70
N TYR A 25 2.32 -13.22 -7.55
CA TYR A 25 2.24 -11.81 -7.94
C TYR A 25 1.99 -11.61 -9.45
N THR A 26 2.28 -12.62 -10.27
CA THR A 26 2.01 -12.59 -11.71
C THR A 26 0.51 -12.61 -12.03
N VAL A 27 -0.31 -13.15 -11.13
CA VAL A 27 -1.76 -13.37 -11.34
C VAL A 27 -2.65 -12.72 -10.26
N MET A 28 -2.07 -12.03 -9.30
CA MET A 28 -2.81 -11.39 -8.21
C MET A 28 -3.88 -10.40 -8.70
N GLY A 29 -3.56 -9.55 -9.68
CA GLY A 29 -4.47 -8.52 -10.16
C GLY A 29 -5.68 -9.10 -10.92
N ARG A 30 -5.46 -10.10 -11.78
CA ARG A 30 -6.54 -10.83 -12.48
C ARG A 30 -7.41 -11.64 -11.53
N VAL A 31 -6.85 -12.30 -10.52
CA VAL A 31 -7.63 -12.99 -9.47
C VAL A 31 -8.48 -11.99 -8.69
N ALA A 32 -7.89 -10.87 -8.24
CA ALA A 32 -8.63 -9.83 -7.53
C ALA A 32 -9.79 -9.27 -8.37
N ARG A 33 -9.58 -9.01 -9.67
CA ARG A 33 -10.63 -8.56 -10.59
C ARG A 33 -11.73 -9.60 -10.77
N ARG A 34 -11.39 -10.89 -10.90
CA ARG A 34 -12.36 -11.98 -11.12
C ARG A 34 -13.25 -12.19 -9.89
N ILE A 35 -12.65 -12.36 -8.71
CA ILE A 35 -13.37 -12.50 -7.44
C ILE A 35 -14.31 -11.32 -7.23
N TRP A 36 -13.80 -10.09 -7.41
CA TRP A 36 -14.61 -8.88 -7.22
C TRP A 36 -15.78 -8.79 -8.20
N ALA A 37 -15.53 -8.97 -9.49
CA ALA A 37 -16.57 -8.85 -10.51
C ALA A 37 -17.70 -9.86 -10.28
N VAL A 38 -17.38 -11.12 -10.00
CA VAL A 38 -18.36 -12.17 -9.74
C VAL A 38 -19.13 -11.88 -8.46
N ALA A 39 -18.46 -11.52 -7.36
CA ALA A 39 -19.15 -11.19 -6.11
C ALA A 39 -20.08 -9.98 -6.27
N MET A 40 -19.61 -8.90 -6.90
CA MET A 40 -20.41 -7.70 -7.12
C MET A 40 -21.64 -7.96 -7.96
N LYS A 41 -21.52 -8.81 -8.99
CA LYS A 41 -22.63 -9.18 -9.85
C LYS A 41 -23.61 -10.14 -9.16
N GLU A 42 -23.13 -11.29 -8.70
CA GLU A 42 -23.98 -12.41 -8.30
C GLU A 42 -24.45 -12.29 -6.84
N LYS A 43 -23.62 -11.74 -5.94
CA LYS A 43 -23.97 -11.59 -4.52
C LYS A 43 -24.60 -10.23 -4.21
N TYR A 44 -24.12 -9.16 -4.85
CA TYR A 44 -24.56 -7.80 -4.55
C TYR A 44 -25.47 -7.16 -5.62
N GLY A 45 -25.68 -7.81 -6.78
CA GLY A 45 -26.56 -7.31 -7.82
C GLY A 45 -26.14 -5.96 -8.42
N ALA A 46 -24.85 -5.63 -8.35
CA ALA A 46 -24.32 -4.33 -8.72
C ALA A 46 -24.16 -4.17 -10.24
N ASN A 47 -24.14 -2.93 -10.71
CA ASN A 47 -23.99 -2.62 -12.13
C ASN A 47 -22.57 -2.93 -12.66
N GLU A 48 -22.41 -2.85 -13.98
CA GLU A 48 -21.16 -3.13 -14.68
C GLU A 48 -19.98 -2.28 -14.19
N ARG A 49 -20.22 -1.01 -13.83
CA ARG A 49 -19.17 -0.11 -13.34
C ARG A 49 -18.68 -0.55 -11.96
N SER A 50 -19.57 -1.01 -11.10
CA SER A 50 -19.28 -1.51 -9.75
C SER A 50 -18.51 -2.85 -9.78
N GLN A 51 -18.65 -3.64 -10.84
CA GLN A 51 -17.92 -4.90 -11.04
C GLN A 51 -16.46 -4.69 -11.46
N LYS A 52 -16.06 -3.48 -11.88
CA LYS A 52 -14.70 -3.19 -12.37
C LYS A 52 -13.78 -2.77 -11.22
N LEU A 53 -13.08 -3.75 -10.63
CA LEU A 53 -12.04 -3.48 -9.63
C LEU A 53 -10.87 -2.73 -10.29
N LYS A 54 -10.55 -1.56 -9.73
CA LYS A 54 -9.39 -0.75 -10.13
C LYS A 54 -8.35 -0.79 -9.02
N TYR A 55 -7.09 -0.94 -9.39
CA TYR A 55 -6.02 -1.06 -8.41
C TYR A 55 -4.73 -0.35 -8.81
N HIS A 56 -4.01 0.09 -7.79
CA HIS A 56 -2.61 0.48 -7.86
C HIS A 56 -1.71 -0.69 -7.43
N ILE A 57 -0.57 -0.87 -8.09
CA ILE A 57 0.51 -1.75 -7.63
C ILE A 57 1.74 -0.91 -7.30
N GLN A 58 2.41 -1.25 -6.20
CA GLN A 58 3.77 -0.83 -5.92
C GLN A 58 4.68 -2.04 -5.91
N THR A 59 5.90 -1.91 -6.44
CA THR A 59 6.94 -2.93 -6.28
C THR A 59 7.26 -3.17 -4.80
N SER A 60 7.85 -4.31 -4.43
CA SER A 60 8.05 -4.66 -3.03
C SER A 60 9.29 -3.98 -2.46
N GLY A 61 9.11 -3.00 -1.58
CA GLY A 61 10.23 -2.40 -0.83
C GLY A 61 11.01 -3.43 0.01
N ARG A 62 10.36 -4.49 0.50
CA ARG A 62 10.99 -5.56 1.31
C ARG A 62 11.93 -6.44 0.48
N SER A 63 11.70 -6.54 -0.82
CA SER A 63 12.57 -7.27 -1.75
C SER A 63 13.87 -6.53 -2.08
N LEU A 64 13.99 -5.26 -1.68
CA LEU A 64 15.15 -4.42 -1.94
C LEU A 64 16.09 -4.45 -0.73
N HIS A 65 17.38 -4.48 -0.99
CA HIS A 65 18.40 -4.72 0.05
C HIS A 65 19.45 -3.62 0.07
N ALA A 66 20.03 -3.39 1.25
CA ALA A 66 21.09 -2.40 1.44
C ALA A 66 22.44 -2.87 0.89
N GLN A 67 22.64 -4.18 0.77
CA GLN A 67 23.78 -4.78 0.08
C GLN A 67 23.53 -4.78 -1.42
N GLU A 68 24.58 -4.45 -2.20
CA GLU A 68 24.54 -4.46 -3.67
C GLU A 68 23.29 -3.73 -4.21
N ILE A 69 23.07 -2.50 -3.74
CA ILE A 69 21.85 -1.73 -4.03
C ILE A 69 21.54 -1.62 -5.53
N GLN A 70 22.54 -1.70 -6.40
CA GLN A 70 22.30 -1.67 -7.86
C GLN A 70 21.49 -2.88 -8.34
N PHE A 71 21.52 -4.02 -7.64
CA PHE A 71 20.72 -5.20 -7.98
C PHE A 71 19.21 -4.97 -7.75
N ASN A 72 18.85 -3.95 -6.96
CA ASN A 72 17.45 -3.61 -6.72
C ASN A 72 16.73 -3.16 -7.99
N ASP A 73 17.40 -2.47 -8.92
CA ASP A 73 16.78 -2.10 -10.21
C ASP A 73 16.35 -3.33 -11.03
N ILE A 74 17.09 -4.44 -10.93
CA ILE A 74 16.75 -5.69 -11.61
C ILE A 74 15.48 -6.28 -11.01
N ARG A 75 15.39 -6.32 -9.67
CA ARG A 75 14.19 -6.80 -8.95
C ARG A 75 12.97 -5.95 -9.29
N THR A 76 13.11 -4.63 -9.18
CA THR A 76 12.06 -3.66 -9.52
C THR A 76 11.61 -3.80 -10.97
N THR A 77 12.52 -4.04 -11.91
CA THR A 77 12.18 -4.23 -13.33
C THR A 77 11.29 -5.45 -13.54
N LEU A 78 11.62 -6.58 -12.92
CA LEU A 78 10.83 -7.81 -13.04
C LEU A 78 9.44 -7.67 -12.40
N GLN A 79 9.36 -7.02 -11.24
CA GLN A 79 8.09 -6.75 -10.54
C GLN A 79 7.19 -5.78 -11.33
N ALA A 80 7.79 -4.75 -11.93
CA ALA A 80 7.10 -3.80 -12.80
C ALA A 80 6.57 -4.48 -14.08
N LEU A 81 7.36 -5.40 -14.66
CA LEU A 81 6.99 -6.12 -15.88
C LEU A 81 5.70 -6.93 -15.67
N ILE A 82 5.64 -7.74 -14.60
CA ILE A 82 4.44 -8.54 -14.32
C ILE A 82 3.22 -7.67 -13.95
N ALA A 83 3.43 -6.52 -13.31
CA ALA A 83 2.35 -5.57 -13.02
C ALA A 83 1.73 -4.99 -14.31
N ILE A 84 2.57 -4.66 -15.30
CA ILE A 84 2.13 -4.15 -16.60
C ILE A 84 1.46 -5.26 -17.41
N TYR A 85 2.03 -6.47 -17.44
CA TYR A 85 1.44 -7.62 -18.14
C TYR A 85 0.08 -8.03 -17.59
N ASP A 86 -0.14 -7.90 -16.29
CA ASP A 86 -1.44 -8.15 -15.68
C ASP A 86 -2.37 -6.92 -15.71
N ASN A 87 -2.03 -5.92 -16.52
CA ASN A 87 -2.84 -4.75 -16.85
C ASN A 87 -3.29 -3.96 -15.62
N CYS A 88 -2.33 -3.57 -14.77
CA CYS A 88 -2.59 -2.70 -13.62
C CYS A 88 -3.10 -1.31 -14.06
N ASN A 89 -3.90 -0.65 -13.22
CA ASN A 89 -4.39 0.70 -13.55
C ASN A 89 -3.39 1.80 -13.21
N SER A 90 -2.48 1.53 -12.28
CA SER A 90 -1.45 2.46 -11.82
C SER A 90 -0.29 1.68 -11.21
N LEU A 91 0.94 2.15 -11.44
CA LEU A 91 2.17 1.49 -10.99
C LEU A 91 3.13 2.48 -10.32
N HIS A 92 3.65 2.11 -9.16
CA HIS A 92 4.82 2.72 -8.54
C HIS A 92 6.01 1.76 -8.57
N THR A 93 7.15 2.25 -9.03
CA THR A 93 8.43 1.56 -9.04
C THR A 93 9.34 2.15 -7.98
N ASN A 94 9.80 1.34 -7.03
CA ASN A 94 10.74 1.76 -6.00
C ASN A 94 12.11 2.07 -6.59
N ALA A 95 12.85 2.94 -5.91
CA ALA A 95 14.20 3.27 -6.29
C ALA A 95 15.20 2.22 -5.79
N PHE A 96 16.36 2.15 -6.45
CA PHE A 96 17.39 1.17 -6.08
C PHE A 96 17.95 1.37 -4.65
N ASP A 97 17.83 2.57 -4.10
CA ASP A 97 18.30 2.97 -2.77
C ASP A 97 17.22 2.98 -1.68
N GLU A 98 16.02 2.44 -1.97
CA GLU A 98 14.85 2.36 -1.07
C GLU A 98 15.19 1.77 0.31
N ALA A 99 16.11 0.80 0.36
CA ALA A 99 16.54 0.16 1.60
C ALA A 99 17.36 1.07 2.53
N ILE A 100 17.81 2.23 2.04
CA ILE A 100 18.70 3.15 2.76
C ILE A 100 18.03 4.51 3.02
N THR A 101 17.40 5.11 2.01
CA THR A 101 16.88 6.48 2.11
C THR A 101 15.67 6.73 1.22
N THR A 102 15.03 7.89 1.40
CA THR A 102 14.01 8.35 0.46
C THR A 102 14.68 8.72 -0.86
N PRO A 103 14.10 8.34 -2.02
CA PRO A 103 14.76 8.47 -3.31
C PRO A 103 15.27 9.89 -3.61
N THR A 104 16.53 10.00 -4.06
CA THR A 104 17.07 11.23 -4.66
C THR A 104 16.47 11.47 -6.05
N GLU A 105 16.68 12.66 -6.64
CA GLU A 105 16.21 12.95 -8.00
C GLU A 105 16.75 11.92 -9.02
N ASP A 106 18.02 11.56 -8.93
CA ASP A 106 18.63 10.55 -9.82
C ASP A 106 18.08 9.15 -9.58
N SER A 107 17.82 8.80 -8.32
CA SER A 107 17.21 7.51 -7.94
C SER A 107 15.78 7.40 -8.46
N VAL A 108 14.99 8.48 -8.36
CA VAL A 108 13.63 8.56 -8.94
C VAL A 108 13.68 8.46 -10.47
N ARG A 109 14.65 9.10 -11.13
CA ARG A 109 14.79 9.01 -12.60
C ARG A 109 15.03 7.58 -13.06
N ARG A 110 15.87 6.80 -12.36
CA ARG A 110 16.08 5.37 -12.66
C ARG A 110 14.81 4.57 -12.46
N ALA A 111 14.11 4.75 -11.34
CA ALA A 111 12.86 4.06 -11.07
C ALA A 111 11.80 4.36 -12.15
N MET A 112 11.63 5.63 -12.56
CA MET A 112 10.72 6.01 -13.65
C MET A 112 11.14 5.41 -14.99
N ALA A 113 12.44 5.35 -15.28
CA ALA A 113 12.96 4.82 -16.53
C ALA A 113 12.58 3.34 -16.73
N ILE A 114 12.46 2.55 -15.66
CA ILE A 114 11.97 1.15 -15.72
C ILE A 114 10.59 1.10 -16.40
N GLN A 115 9.64 1.92 -15.93
CA GLN A 115 8.29 1.96 -16.53
C GLN A 115 8.33 2.47 -17.97
N LEU A 116 9.17 3.46 -18.27
CA LEU A 116 9.30 4.01 -19.63
C LEU A 116 9.85 2.98 -20.60
N ILE A 117 10.90 2.25 -20.23
CA ILE A 117 11.51 1.20 -21.06
C ILE A 117 10.50 0.09 -21.33
N ILE A 118 9.82 -0.41 -20.29
CA ILE A 118 8.80 -1.47 -20.48
C ILE A 118 7.68 -0.97 -21.40
N ASN A 119 7.16 0.24 -21.18
CA ASN A 119 6.02 0.73 -21.95
C ASN A 119 6.36 1.20 -23.37
N ARG A 120 7.62 1.59 -23.65
CA ARG A 120 8.01 2.23 -24.93
C ARG A 120 8.97 1.41 -25.78
N GLU A 121 9.83 0.61 -25.16
CA GLU A 121 10.89 -0.11 -25.86
C GLU A 121 10.65 -1.63 -25.87
N TRP A 122 10.13 -2.19 -24.77
CA TRP A 122 9.94 -3.62 -24.64
C TRP A 122 8.85 -4.17 -25.56
N GLY A 123 9.25 -4.99 -26.54
CA GLY A 123 8.41 -5.37 -27.67
C GLY A 123 7.13 -6.12 -27.30
N LEU A 124 7.17 -7.00 -26.29
CA LEU A 124 6.00 -7.80 -25.91
C LEU A 124 4.92 -6.98 -25.19
N ALA A 125 5.28 -5.85 -24.57
CA ALA A 125 4.31 -4.92 -23.96
C ALA A 125 3.46 -4.15 -24.99
N LYS A 126 3.72 -4.31 -26.30
CA LYS A 126 2.79 -3.83 -27.35
C LYS A 126 1.50 -4.67 -27.40
N ASN A 127 1.54 -5.89 -26.87
CA ASN A 127 0.36 -6.71 -26.64
C ASN A 127 -0.14 -6.42 -25.21
N GLU A 128 -1.43 -6.11 -25.06
CA GLU A 128 -2.04 -5.71 -23.78
C GLU A 128 -2.62 -6.89 -22.97
N ASN A 129 -2.61 -8.10 -23.53
CA ASN A 129 -3.05 -9.33 -22.88
C ASN A 129 -2.07 -10.51 -23.04
N PRO A 130 -0.75 -10.32 -22.87
CA PRO A 130 0.26 -11.33 -23.21
C PRO A 130 0.19 -12.58 -22.32
N GLY A 131 -0.43 -12.49 -21.14
CA GLY A 131 -0.62 -13.63 -20.23
C GLY A 131 -1.85 -14.49 -20.53
N GLN A 132 -2.78 -14.09 -21.42
CA GLN A 132 -3.96 -14.89 -21.74
C GLN A 132 -3.58 -16.10 -22.61
N GLY A 133 -4.08 -17.29 -22.25
CA GLY A 133 -3.78 -18.55 -22.95
C GLY A 133 -2.49 -19.25 -22.51
N ALA A 134 -1.70 -18.64 -21.62
CA ALA A 134 -0.51 -19.29 -21.07
C ALA A 134 -0.90 -20.28 -19.96
N PHE A 135 -0.59 -21.56 -20.15
CA PHE A 135 -0.99 -22.64 -19.22
C PHE A 135 -0.63 -22.35 -17.76
N ILE A 136 0.60 -21.89 -17.51
CA ILE A 136 1.05 -21.54 -16.15
C ILE A 136 0.28 -20.37 -15.54
N ILE A 137 -0.13 -19.39 -16.36
CA ILE A 137 -0.90 -18.24 -15.87
C ILE A 137 -2.31 -18.67 -15.53
N GLU A 138 -2.94 -19.50 -16.36
CA GLU A 138 -4.30 -20.00 -16.10
C GLU A 138 -4.32 -20.89 -14.85
N GLU A 139 -3.41 -21.86 -14.75
CA GLU A 139 -3.32 -22.75 -13.59
C GLU A 139 -3.04 -21.97 -12.30
N LEU A 140 -2.09 -21.03 -12.31
CA LEU A 140 -1.78 -20.23 -11.13
C LEU A 140 -2.93 -19.28 -10.75
N THR A 141 -3.71 -18.81 -11.73
CA THR A 141 -4.91 -18.00 -11.47
C THR A 141 -5.94 -18.81 -10.69
N GLU A 142 -6.22 -20.06 -11.10
CA GLU A 142 -7.15 -20.93 -10.38
C GLU A 142 -6.66 -21.29 -8.98
N LEU A 143 -5.37 -21.65 -8.84
CA LEU A 143 -4.77 -21.99 -7.55
C LEU A 143 -4.83 -20.82 -6.55
N LEU A 144 -4.48 -19.62 -7.01
CA LEU A 144 -4.51 -18.44 -6.15
C LEU A 144 -5.95 -18.02 -5.80
N GLU A 145 -6.89 -18.10 -6.75
CA GLU A 145 -8.30 -17.81 -6.47
C GLU A 145 -8.86 -18.73 -5.38
N GLU A 146 -8.66 -20.05 -5.51
CA GLU A 146 -9.12 -21.02 -4.52
C GLU A 146 -8.46 -20.79 -3.14
N ALA A 147 -7.14 -20.51 -3.11
CA ALA A 147 -6.44 -20.22 -1.87
C ALA A 147 -6.98 -18.99 -1.15
N VAL A 148 -7.36 -17.94 -1.90
CA VAL A 148 -7.99 -16.72 -1.36
C VAL A 148 -9.39 -17.02 -0.83
N LEU A 149 -10.20 -17.81 -1.54
CA LEU A 149 -11.54 -18.19 -1.08
C LEU A 149 -11.49 -19.02 0.20
N ALA A 150 -10.54 -19.97 0.30
CA ALA A 150 -10.32 -20.72 1.54
C ALA A 150 -9.88 -19.80 2.71
N GLU A 151 -9.13 -18.73 2.45
CA GLU A 151 -8.80 -17.72 3.47
C GLU A 151 -10.02 -16.90 3.88
N PHE A 152 -10.95 -16.61 2.96
CA PHE A 152 -12.22 -15.96 3.30
C PHE A 152 -13.06 -16.81 4.25
N GLU A 153 -13.11 -18.13 4.05
CA GLU A 153 -13.80 -19.05 4.95
C GLU A 153 -13.19 -19.05 6.35
N ARG A 154 -11.85 -19.14 6.44
CA ARG A 154 -11.14 -19.05 7.74
C ARG A 154 -11.45 -17.75 8.48
N ILE A 155 -11.54 -16.62 7.77
CA ILE A 155 -11.91 -15.33 8.36
C ILE A 155 -13.40 -15.32 8.75
N ALA A 156 -14.29 -15.87 7.93
CA ALA A 156 -15.72 -15.91 8.19
C ALA A 156 -16.06 -16.72 9.46
N GLU A 157 -15.42 -17.88 9.65
CA GLU A 157 -15.57 -18.73 10.85
C GLU A 157 -15.16 -18.02 12.15
N ARG A 158 -14.35 -16.96 12.05
CA ARG A 158 -13.88 -16.13 13.17
C ARG A 158 -14.74 -14.89 13.41
N GLY A 159 -15.96 -14.85 12.86
CA GLY A 159 -16.86 -13.69 12.99
C GLY A 159 -16.56 -12.59 11.97
N GLY A 160 -16.01 -12.96 10.81
CA GLY A 160 -15.59 -12.03 9.77
C GLY A 160 -14.35 -11.23 10.16
N VAL A 161 -14.05 -10.19 9.36
CA VAL A 161 -12.80 -9.41 9.50
C VAL A 161 -12.66 -8.82 10.91
N LEU A 162 -13.73 -8.27 11.49
CA LEU A 162 -13.69 -7.65 12.82
C LEU A 162 -13.44 -8.67 13.93
N GLY A 163 -14.13 -9.82 13.92
CA GLY A 163 -13.89 -10.87 14.92
C GLY A 163 -12.50 -11.52 14.80
N ALA A 164 -12.00 -11.67 13.57
CA ALA A 164 -10.63 -12.09 13.33
C ALA A 164 -9.60 -11.06 13.86
N MET A 165 -9.88 -9.76 13.73
CA MET A 165 -9.03 -8.70 14.30
C MET A 165 -9.03 -8.69 15.82
N GLU A 166 -10.15 -9.00 16.47
CA GLU A 166 -10.25 -9.09 17.94
C GLU A 166 -9.37 -10.21 18.51
N THR A 167 -9.24 -11.32 17.78
CA THR A 167 -8.37 -12.46 18.13
C THR A 167 -6.94 -12.31 17.63
N GLY A 168 -6.62 -11.22 16.92
CA GLY A 168 -5.29 -10.97 16.36
C GLY A 168 -4.91 -11.90 15.21
N TYR A 169 -5.86 -12.59 14.57
CA TYR A 169 -5.60 -13.63 13.57
C TYR A 169 -4.74 -13.14 12.41
N GLN A 170 -5.13 -12.05 11.73
CA GLN A 170 -4.37 -11.53 10.60
C GLN A 170 -2.96 -11.07 11.03
N ARG A 171 -2.85 -10.43 12.19
CA ARG A 171 -1.54 -9.99 12.71
C ARG A 171 -0.63 -11.17 13.00
N GLY A 172 -1.13 -12.19 13.69
CA GLY A 172 -0.37 -13.41 13.99
C GLY A 172 0.11 -14.10 12.72
N ARG A 173 -0.79 -14.31 11.76
CA ARG A 173 -0.45 -14.94 10.47
C ARG A 173 0.64 -14.17 9.71
N ILE A 174 0.53 -12.84 9.63
CA ILE A 174 1.55 -11.99 9.00
C ILE A 174 2.89 -12.06 9.75
N GLN A 175 2.88 -12.12 11.08
CA GLN A 175 4.10 -12.28 11.88
C GLN A 175 4.76 -13.63 11.66
N ASP A 176 3.98 -14.71 11.66
CA ASP A 176 4.46 -16.07 11.41
C ASP A 176 5.11 -16.19 10.03
N GLU A 177 4.46 -15.68 8.99
CA GLU A 177 4.99 -15.66 7.61
C GLU A 177 6.25 -14.79 7.50
N SER A 178 6.28 -13.65 8.20
CA SER A 178 7.46 -12.80 8.26
C SER A 178 8.64 -13.51 8.92
N MET A 179 8.41 -14.23 10.02
CA MET A 179 9.45 -15.00 10.71
C MET A 179 9.93 -16.16 9.85
N HIS A 180 9.02 -16.86 9.17
CA HIS A 180 9.38 -17.92 8.24
C HIS A 180 10.27 -17.41 7.11
N TYR A 181 9.89 -16.30 6.46
CA TYR A 181 10.70 -15.67 5.42
C TYR A 181 12.10 -15.26 5.93
N GLU A 182 12.19 -14.57 7.07
CA GLU A 182 13.51 -14.15 7.59
C GLU A 182 14.37 -15.35 8.00
N MET A 183 13.76 -16.42 8.53
CA MET A 183 14.47 -17.67 8.82
C MET A 183 15.07 -18.26 7.55
N LEU A 184 14.29 -18.46 6.49
CA LEU A 184 14.79 -19.01 5.22
C LEU A 184 15.87 -18.13 4.58
N LYS A 185 15.72 -16.81 4.67
CA LYS A 185 16.72 -15.84 4.21
C LYS A 185 18.02 -15.94 5.01
N HIS A 186 17.94 -16.10 6.34
CA HIS A 186 19.11 -16.22 7.20
C HIS A 186 19.81 -17.58 7.10
N THR A 187 19.05 -18.67 6.96
CA THR A 187 19.62 -20.02 6.76
C THR A 187 20.21 -20.19 5.35
N GLY A 188 19.75 -19.38 4.39
CA GLY A 188 20.18 -19.45 2.99
C GLY A 188 19.34 -20.40 2.13
N GLU A 189 18.31 -21.03 2.71
CA GLU A 189 17.34 -21.85 1.98
C GLU A 189 16.57 -21.04 0.93
N LEU A 190 16.30 -19.76 1.23
CA LEU A 190 15.83 -18.79 0.25
C LEU A 190 17.02 -18.00 -0.30
N PRO A 191 17.46 -18.23 -1.55
CA PRO A 191 18.61 -17.54 -2.10
C PRO A 191 18.30 -16.07 -2.39
N ILE A 192 19.09 -15.18 -1.80
CA ILE A 192 19.04 -13.74 -2.02
C ILE A 192 20.42 -13.28 -2.53
N VAL A 193 20.49 -13.04 -3.84
CA VAL A 193 21.71 -12.61 -4.56
C VAL A 193 22.21 -11.28 -4.01
N GLY A 194 23.49 -11.22 -3.65
CA GLY A 194 24.14 -10.07 -3.01
C GLY A 194 23.95 -10.00 -1.50
N VAL A 195 23.19 -10.92 -0.89
CA VAL A 195 22.94 -10.95 0.56
C VAL A 195 23.47 -12.24 1.20
N ASN A 196 22.83 -13.38 0.94
CA ASN A 196 23.23 -14.67 1.51
C ASN A 196 23.96 -15.58 0.49
N THR A 197 23.90 -15.24 -0.80
CA THR A 197 24.62 -15.90 -1.88
C THR A 197 25.13 -14.86 -2.88
N PHE A 198 26.20 -15.18 -3.63
CA PHE A 198 26.85 -14.26 -4.58
C PHE A 198 27.22 -12.91 -3.94
N ARG A 199 27.95 -12.95 -2.83
CA ARG A 199 28.38 -11.74 -2.10
C ARG A 199 29.56 -11.06 -2.78
N ASN A 200 29.70 -9.77 -2.56
CA ASN A 200 30.84 -8.99 -3.05
C ASN A 200 32.16 -9.54 -2.49
N PRO A 201 33.14 -9.94 -3.33
CA PRO A 201 34.45 -10.40 -2.84
C PRO A 201 35.26 -9.30 -2.16
N HIS A 202 34.93 -8.02 -2.37
CA HIS A 202 35.54 -6.87 -1.71
C HIS A 202 34.84 -6.47 -0.40
N GLY A 203 33.81 -7.22 0.02
CA GLY A 203 33.01 -6.93 1.21
C GLY A 203 31.83 -5.98 0.95
N ASP A 204 30.97 -5.82 1.96
CA ASP A 204 29.79 -4.96 1.88
C ASP A 204 30.25 -3.48 1.89
N ALA A 205 30.54 -2.92 0.72
CA ALA A 205 30.95 -1.53 0.59
C ALA A 205 29.79 -0.62 1.01
N VAL A 206 29.94 0.04 2.17
CA VAL A 206 29.12 1.21 2.50
C VAL A 206 29.47 2.27 1.45
N GLN A 207 28.52 2.66 0.61
CA GLN A 207 28.77 3.77 -0.30
C GLN A 207 29.07 5.02 0.52
N ASP A 208 30.32 5.49 0.50
CA ASP A 208 30.80 6.61 1.32
C ASP A 208 30.05 7.93 1.07
N LYS A 209 29.22 8.02 0.02
CA LYS A 209 28.51 9.23 -0.41
C LYS A 209 27.11 8.94 -0.98
N LEU A 210 26.29 8.14 -0.30
CA LEU A 210 24.86 8.16 -0.63
C LEU A 210 24.24 9.45 -0.03
N GLU A 211 23.63 10.28 -0.88
CA GLU A 211 22.91 11.46 -0.41
C GLU A 211 21.65 11.02 0.34
N LEU A 212 21.50 11.51 1.58
CA LEU A 212 20.34 11.18 2.41
C LEU A 212 19.33 12.31 2.34
N ALA A 213 18.14 12.03 1.84
CA ALA A 213 17.03 12.96 1.89
C ALA A 213 16.57 13.15 3.35
N ARG A 214 16.84 14.32 3.92
CA ARG A 214 16.44 14.70 5.29
C ARG A 214 15.91 16.12 5.31
N SER A 215 14.98 16.40 6.22
CA SER A 215 14.51 17.77 6.45
C SER A 215 15.60 18.64 7.08
N THR A 216 15.72 19.85 6.57
CA THR A 216 16.61 20.91 7.07
C THR A 216 16.10 21.51 8.38
N GLN A 217 16.96 22.21 9.11
CA GLN A 217 16.54 22.90 10.32
C GLN A 217 15.63 24.07 9.99
N GLU A 218 15.89 24.76 8.88
CA GLU A 218 15.12 25.89 8.36
C GLU A 218 13.69 25.48 8.02
N GLU A 219 13.49 24.33 7.37
CA GLU A 219 12.14 23.79 7.10
C GLU A 219 11.37 23.51 8.40
N LYS A 220 12.03 22.93 9.41
CA LYS A 220 11.40 22.68 10.72
C LYS A 220 10.99 23.99 11.37
N GLN A 221 11.87 24.99 11.40
CA GLN A 221 11.56 26.31 11.96
C GLN A 221 10.47 27.02 11.17
N SER A 222 10.46 26.91 9.84
CA SER A 222 9.41 27.42 8.97
C SER A 222 8.05 26.81 9.30
N GLN A 223 7.97 25.49 9.47
CA GLN A 223 6.73 24.81 9.85
C GLN A 223 6.22 25.23 11.23
N LEU A 224 7.11 25.38 12.22
CA LEU A 224 6.74 25.86 13.56
C LEU A 224 6.20 27.29 13.51
N LYS A 225 6.86 28.18 12.76
CA LYS A 225 6.40 29.56 12.59
C LYS A 225 5.03 29.62 11.90
N ARG A 226 4.85 28.90 10.79
CA ARG A 226 3.57 28.84 10.07
C ARG A 226 2.44 28.30 10.93
N LEU A 227 2.72 27.31 11.79
CA LEU A 227 1.75 26.77 12.73
C LEU A 227 1.36 27.81 13.79
N ALA A 228 2.34 28.48 14.40
CA ALA A 228 2.09 29.53 15.39
C ALA A 228 1.30 30.71 14.80
N ASP A 229 1.65 31.15 13.58
CA ASP A 229 0.94 32.21 12.86
C ASP A 229 -0.50 31.80 12.53
N PHE A 230 -0.73 30.54 12.14
CA PHE A 230 -2.07 29.99 11.89
C PHE A 230 -2.91 29.93 13.17
N HIS A 231 -2.32 29.52 14.29
CA HIS A 231 -2.98 29.51 15.60
C HIS A 231 -3.33 30.92 16.08
N ALA A 232 -2.40 31.87 15.96
CA ALA A 232 -2.63 33.26 16.35
C ALA A 232 -3.76 33.91 15.53
N ARG A 233 -3.77 33.67 14.21
CA ARG A 233 -4.79 34.20 13.30
C ARG A 233 -6.20 33.72 13.62
N ASN A 234 -6.34 32.46 14.04
CA ASN A 234 -7.64 31.82 14.27
C ASN A 234 -7.98 31.66 15.76
N ALA A 235 -7.25 32.34 16.65
CA ALA A 235 -7.37 32.15 18.10
C ALA A 235 -8.79 32.43 18.64
N SER A 236 -9.54 33.32 18.01
CA SER A 236 -10.93 33.64 18.38
C SER A 236 -11.95 32.60 17.93
N GLU A 237 -11.68 31.87 16.84
CA GLU A 237 -12.66 30.96 16.21
C GLU A 237 -12.41 29.49 16.54
N ALA A 238 -11.13 29.11 16.69
CA ALA A 238 -10.74 27.71 16.88
C ALA A 238 -11.40 27.04 18.10
N PRO A 239 -11.49 27.65 19.30
CA PRO A 239 -12.09 27.00 20.46
C PRO A 239 -13.57 26.61 20.24
N ALA A 240 -14.36 27.51 19.66
CA ALA A 240 -15.77 27.26 19.37
C ALA A 240 -15.95 26.18 18.30
N MET A 241 -15.07 26.18 17.28
CA MET A 241 -15.10 25.17 16.23
C MET A 241 -14.74 23.76 16.74
N LEU A 242 -13.75 23.65 17.62
CA LEU A 242 -13.39 22.37 18.25
C LEU A 242 -14.53 21.83 19.12
N GLN A 243 -15.21 22.69 19.89
CA GLN A 243 -16.40 22.29 20.65
C GLN A 243 -17.53 21.82 19.73
N ARG A 244 -17.78 22.50 18.61
CA ARG A 244 -18.76 22.06 17.61
C ARG A 244 -18.41 20.67 17.06
N LEU A 245 -17.14 20.41 16.77
CA LEU A 245 -16.66 19.11 16.30
C LEU A 245 -16.88 18.01 17.35
N GLN A 246 -16.55 18.27 18.61
CA GLN A 246 -16.79 17.34 19.72
C GLN A 246 -18.28 17.05 19.88
N GLN A 247 -19.11 18.09 19.84
CA GLN A 247 -20.56 17.94 19.96
C GLN A 247 -21.15 17.12 18.81
N ALA A 248 -20.60 17.23 17.60
CA ALA A 248 -21.02 16.41 16.47
C ALA A 248 -20.76 14.92 16.72
N VAL A 249 -19.63 14.56 17.34
CA VAL A 249 -19.37 13.17 17.76
C VAL A 249 -20.35 12.72 18.83
N ILE A 250 -20.55 13.53 19.88
CA ILE A 250 -21.46 13.20 21.00
C ILE A 250 -22.90 13.01 20.51
N ALA A 251 -23.34 13.87 19.58
CA ALA A 251 -24.65 13.80 18.96
C ALA A 251 -24.76 12.72 17.88
N ASN A 252 -23.68 11.97 17.61
CA ASN A 252 -23.59 10.96 16.55
C ASN A 252 -23.99 11.52 15.16
N ALA A 253 -23.61 12.76 14.89
CA ALA A 253 -23.82 13.47 13.62
C ALA A 253 -22.68 13.18 12.62
N ASN A 254 -22.80 13.71 11.40
CA ASN A 254 -21.76 13.57 10.39
C ASN A 254 -20.52 14.41 10.76
N VAL A 255 -19.49 13.74 11.27
CA VAL A 255 -18.22 14.37 11.68
C VAL A 255 -17.49 15.01 10.50
N PHE A 256 -17.53 14.37 9.32
CA PHE A 256 -16.79 14.86 8.15
C PHE A 256 -17.33 16.19 7.63
N GLU A 257 -18.64 16.41 7.72
CA GLU A 257 -19.27 17.69 7.37
C GLU A 257 -18.70 18.83 8.22
N VAL A 258 -18.53 18.62 9.53
CA VAL A 258 -17.93 19.62 10.42
C VAL A 258 -16.43 19.77 10.16
N LEU A 259 -15.73 18.71 9.76
CA LEU A 259 -14.31 18.79 9.42
C LEU A 259 -14.04 19.74 8.24
N MET A 260 -14.95 19.87 7.28
CA MET A 260 -14.82 20.81 6.15
C MET A 260 -14.72 22.28 6.59
N ASP A 261 -15.34 22.61 7.72
CA ASP A 261 -15.23 23.92 8.36
C ASP A 261 -14.04 23.96 9.32
N ALA A 262 -13.84 22.90 10.11
CA ALA A 262 -12.82 22.85 11.15
C ALA A 262 -11.41 23.07 10.63
N VAL A 263 -11.05 22.48 9.49
CA VAL A 263 -9.71 22.62 8.89
C VAL A 263 -9.35 24.04 8.47
N ARG A 264 -10.33 24.94 8.36
CA ARG A 264 -10.09 26.35 8.00
C ARG A 264 -9.51 27.15 9.16
N VAL A 265 -9.82 26.75 10.39
CA VAL A 265 -9.48 27.51 11.62
C VAL A 265 -8.74 26.68 12.67
N CYS A 266 -8.71 25.36 12.54
CA CYS A 266 -8.05 24.44 13.46
C CYS A 266 -6.94 23.65 12.75
N SER A 267 -5.81 23.46 13.42
CA SER A 267 -4.73 22.62 12.89
C SER A 267 -5.02 21.13 13.08
N LEU A 268 -4.25 20.28 12.38
CA LEU A 268 -4.35 18.82 12.50
C LEU A 268 -4.28 18.35 13.96
N GLY A 269 -3.28 18.83 14.71
CA GLY A 269 -3.11 18.46 16.12
C GLY A 269 -4.29 18.89 17.00
N GLN A 270 -4.82 20.09 16.81
CA GLN A 270 -5.99 20.58 17.55
C GLN A 270 -7.22 19.69 17.31
N ILE A 271 -7.48 19.36 16.04
CA ILE A 271 -8.60 18.48 15.63
C ILE A 271 -8.43 17.08 16.22
N THR A 272 -7.25 16.48 16.08
CA THR A 272 -6.96 15.13 16.59
C THR A 272 -7.12 15.05 18.11
N SER A 273 -6.56 16.00 18.85
CA SER A 273 -6.71 16.05 20.32
C SER A 273 -8.16 16.20 20.73
N ALA A 274 -8.92 17.08 20.08
CA ALA A 274 -10.34 17.26 20.37
C ALA A 274 -11.16 15.99 20.13
N LEU A 275 -10.86 15.23 19.06
CA LEU A 275 -11.50 13.94 18.78
C LEU A 275 -11.07 12.84 19.76
N PHE A 276 -9.84 12.86 20.30
CA PHE A 276 -9.43 11.90 21.32
C PHE A 276 -10.22 12.02 22.62
N GLU A 277 -10.66 13.22 22.99
CA GLU A 277 -11.46 13.47 24.19
C GLU A 277 -12.86 12.85 24.11
N VAL A 278 -13.43 12.71 22.91
CA VAL A 278 -14.81 12.21 22.70
C VAL A 278 -14.91 10.86 21.97
N GLY A 279 -13.89 10.48 21.19
CA GLY A 279 -13.84 9.26 20.39
C GLY A 279 -12.82 8.22 20.88
N GLY A 280 -12.01 8.58 21.88
CA GLY A 280 -10.96 7.73 22.43
C GLY A 280 -9.71 7.64 21.55
N GLN A 281 -8.70 6.96 22.08
CA GLN A 281 -7.46 6.65 21.37
C GLN A 281 -7.42 5.16 21.02
N TYR A 282 -6.81 4.83 19.89
CA TYR A 282 -6.56 3.44 19.55
C TYR A 282 -5.71 2.77 20.64
N ARG A 283 -6.21 1.66 21.19
CA ARG A 283 -5.47 0.80 22.11
C ARG A 283 -4.76 -0.27 21.30
N ARG A 284 -3.44 -0.39 21.48
CA ARG A 284 -2.69 -1.52 20.94
C ARG A 284 -3.20 -2.80 21.60
N ASN A 285 -3.97 -3.58 20.87
CA ASN A 285 -4.19 -4.97 21.24
C ASN A 285 -2.84 -5.68 21.11
N MET A 286 -2.48 -6.59 22.00
CA MET A 286 -1.30 -7.46 21.85
C MET A 286 -1.66 -8.55 20.86
#